data_AF-A0A962ID10-F1
#
_entry.id   AF-A0A962ID10-F1
#
_cell.length_a   1.000
_cell.length_b   1.000
_cell.length_c   1.000
_cell.angle_alpha   90.00
_cell.angle_beta   90.00
_cell.angle_gamma   90.00
#
_symmetry.space_group_name_H-M   'P 1'
#
loop_
_entity.id
_entity.type
_entity.pdbx_description
1 polymer ?
#
loop_
_entity_poly.entity_id
_entity_poly.type
_entity_poly.pdbx_seq_one_letter_code
_entity_poly.pdbx_strand_id
1 'polypeptide(L)'
;MPEQNQPGINTLGFAAKEMEANFKKVEEIMSGFAKSYEDMNLDPFNLSQLYRDWLTAMSRNPDKLVQANIEFWQKSMQLTQQAFASLSGQKAEEPVISEPRGDRRFKHDGWSEEPVFNLIKQSYLLTSDWARKLAANADGLDDRTAERVKFFTERALDSLSPTNFAMTNPAVIEKIRETKGANLVHGLKNMLEDLEEGKGMLRIRMTDT
;
A
#
# COMPACT_ATOMS: atom_id res chain seq x y z
N MET A 1 9.20 -64.73 16.94
CA MET A 1 9.57 -63.44 16.30
C MET A 1 8.57 -62.40 16.80
N PRO A 2 8.92 -61.47 17.71
CA PRO A 2 7.98 -60.47 18.18
C PRO A 2 8.05 -59.19 17.34
N GLU A 3 6.86 -58.68 17.02
CA GLU A 3 6.54 -57.48 16.27
C GLU A 3 6.94 -56.23 17.07
N GLN A 4 7.87 -55.41 16.54
CA GLN A 4 8.25 -54.14 17.14
C GLN A 4 7.26 -53.05 16.74
N ASN A 5 6.42 -52.67 17.70
CA ASN A 5 5.49 -51.54 17.63
C ASN A 5 6.29 -50.23 17.67
N GLN A 6 6.39 -49.50 16.55
CA GLN A 6 6.98 -48.16 16.52
C GLN A 6 6.00 -47.15 17.14
N PRO A 7 6.41 -46.32 18.12
CA PRO A 7 5.54 -45.33 18.72
C PRO A 7 5.23 -44.24 17.69
N GLY A 8 3.93 -44.06 17.40
CA GLY A 8 3.44 -42.99 16.54
C GLY A 8 3.89 -41.63 17.05
N ILE A 9 4.75 -40.96 16.27
CA ILE A 9 5.18 -39.59 16.55
C ILE A 9 3.91 -38.72 16.50
N ASN A 10 3.56 -38.14 17.65
CA ASN A 10 2.38 -37.30 17.80
C ASN A 10 2.66 -35.91 17.19
N THR A 11 2.71 -35.86 15.86
CA THR A 11 3.07 -34.67 15.05
C THR A 11 2.12 -33.49 15.26
N LEU A 12 0.86 -33.77 15.60
CA LEU A 12 -0.15 -32.75 15.92
C LEU A 12 0.13 -32.03 17.25
N GLY A 13 0.62 -32.75 18.26
CA GLY A 13 0.97 -32.15 19.55
C GLY A 13 2.24 -31.30 19.50
N PHE A 14 3.17 -31.63 18.59
CA PHE A 14 4.39 -30.85 18.36
C PHE A 14 4.09 -29.55 17.61
N ALA A 15 3.28 -29.63 16.53
CA ALA A 15 2.83 -28.47 15.78
C ALA A 15 1.99 -27.49 16.62
N ALA A 16 1.14 -28.00 17.53
CA ALA A 16 0.36 -27.16 18.43
C ALA A 16 1.23 -26.39 19.44
N LYS A 17 2.26 -27.05 20.02
CA LYS A 17 3.21 -26.40 20.93
C LYS A 17 4.09 -25.37 20.25
N GLU A 18 4.53 -25.66 19.04
CA GLU A 18 5.33 -24.74 18.22
C GLU A 18 4.50 -23.51 17.81
N MET A 19 3.22 -23.72 17.48
CA MET A 19 2.27 -22.64 17.20
C MET A 19 2.00 -21.78 18.44
N GLU A 20 1.82 -22.38 19.62
CA GLU A 20 1.64 -21.66 20.89
C GLU A 20 2.88 -20.82 21.28
N ALA A 21 4.08 -21.38 21.09
CA ALA A 21 5.33 -20.65 21.29
C ALA A 21 5.48 -19.47 20.33
N ASN A 22 5.11 -19.65 19.06
CA ASN A 22 5.11 -18.58 18.06
C ASN A 22 4.12 -17.47 18.41
N PHE A 23 2.92 -17.82 18.89
CA PHE A 23 1.93 -16.82 19.33
C PHE A 23 2.42 -15.98 20.50
N LYS A 24 2.99 -16.62 21.53
CA LYS A 24 3.52 -15.90 22.69
C LYS A 24 4.66 -14.95 22.32
N LYS A 25 5.50 -15.35 21.36
CA LYS A 25 6.58 -14.51 20.84
C LYS A 25 6.06 -13.30 20.08
N VAL A 26 5.04 -13.50 19.23
CA VAL A 26 4.33 -12.41 18.54
C VAL A 26 3.73 -11.45 19.56
N GLU A 27 3.12 -11.95 20.64
CA GLU A 27 2.56 -11.11 21.71
C GLU A 27 3.62 -10.25 22.41
N GLU A 28 4.78 -10.82 22.73
CA GLU A 28 5.90 -10.10 23.35
C GLU A 28 6.44 -9.00 22.44
N ILE A 29 6.63 -9.30 21.16
CA ILE A 29 7.04 -8.33 20.13
C ILE A 29 6.00 -7.21 19.98
N MET A 30 4.71 -7.57 19.88
CA MET A 30 3.62 -6.61 19.75
C MET A 30 3.47 -5.73 20.98
N SER A 31 3.72 -6.26 22.18
CA SER A 31 3.74 -5.52 23.44
C SER A 31 4.91 -4.53 23.51
N GLY A 32 6.12 -4.97 23.11
CA GLY A 32 7.29 -4.10 23.00
C GLY A 32 7.09 -2.98 21.97
N PHE A 33 6.47 -3.31 20.83
CA PHE A 33 6.07 -2.34 19.82
C PHE A 33 5.02 -1.37 20.37
N ALA A 34 3.93 -1.84 20.99
CA ALA A 34 2.88 -0.99 21.53
C ALA A 34 3.41 0.05 22.54
N LYS A 35 4.34 -0.37 23.43
CA LYS A 35 5.04 0.55 24.35
C LYS A 35 5.86 1.63 23.64
N SER A 36 6.42 1.33 22.46
CA SER A 36 7.16 2.32 21.67
C SER A 36 6.26 3.42 21.05
N TYR A 37 4.94 3.20 21.01
CA TYR A 37 3.95 4.20 20.56
C TYR A 37 3.36 5.05 21.70
N GLU A 38 3.57 4.66 22.96
CA GLU A 38 2.93 5.29 24.12
C GLU A 38 3.38 6.74 24.34
N ASP A 39 4.65 7.04 24.03
CA ASP A 39 5.25 8.37 24.14
C ASP A 39 5.58 9.01 22.76
N MET A 40 5.02 8.49 21.66
CA MET A 40 5.35 8.97 20.32
C MET A 40 4.76 10.37 20.08
N ASN A 41 5.61 11.32 19.66
CA ASN A 41 5.12 12.58 19.10
C ASN A 41 4.29 12.25 17.85
N LEU A 42 2.97 12.50 17.92
CA LEU A 42 2.03 12.20 16.84
C LEU A 42 2.20 13.12 15.62
N ASP A 43 2.94 14.23 15.75
CA ASP A 43 3.25 15.15 14.65
C ASP A 43 4.74 15.56 14.64
N PRO A 44 5.68 14.61 14.43
CA PRO A 44 7.11 14.88 14.50
C PRO A 44 7.61 15.79 13.36
N PHE A 45 6.79 15.94 12.32
CA PHE A 45 7.11 16.76 11.14
C PHE A 45 6.27 18.05 11.07
N ASN A 46 5.50 18.40 12.10
CA ASN A 46 4.60 19.56 12.10
C ASN A 46 3.66 19.60 10.87
N LEU A 47 3.18 18.44 10.42
CA LEU A 47 2.27 18.27 9.29
C LEU A 47 0.95 19.01 9.53
N SER A 48 0.46 19.03 10.77
CA SER A 48 -0.77 19.74 11.10
C SER A 48 -0.65 21.23 10.79
N GLN A 49 0.49 21.85 11.09
CA GLN A 49 0.75 23.25 10.77
C GLN A 49 0.98 23.44 9.27
N LEU A 50 1.77 22.56 8.67
CA LEU A 50 2.03 22.57 7.23
C LEU A 50 0.74 22.57 6.40
N TYR A 51 -0.22 21.70 6.73
CA TYR A 51 -1.50 21.63 6.04
C TYR A 51 -2.40 22.83 6.34
N ARG A 52 -2.36 23.41 7.55
CA ARG A 52 -3.08 24.66 7.87
C ARG A 52 -2.56 25.85 7.04
N ASP A 53 -1.24 25.99 6.94
CA ASP A 53 -0.61 27.05 6.15
C ASP A 53 -0.95 26.89 4.66
N TRP A 54 -0.87 25.66 4.16
CA TRP A 54 -1.27 25.34 2.79
C TRP A 54 -2.75 25.61 2.50
N LEU A 55 -3.67 25.21 3.38
CA LEU A 55 -5.09 25.51 3.25
C LEU A 55 -5.36 27.03 3.24
N THR A 56 -4.64 27.77 4.07
CA THR A 56 -4.72 29.24 4.12
C THR A 56 -4.19 29.88 2.83
N ALA A 57 -3.13 29.33 2.25
CA ALA A 57 -2.62 29.80 0.96
C ALA A 57 -3.61 29.50 -0.18
N MET A 58 -4.18 28.29 -0.22
CA MET A 58 -5.16 27.90 -1.24
C MET A 58 -6.44 28.74 -1.18
N SER A 59 -6.91 29.16 0.00
CA SER A 59 -8.12 29.99 0.11
C SER A 59 -7.97 31.38 -0.51
N ARG A 60 -6.72 31.85 -0.71
CA ARG A 60 -6.42 33.13 -1.35
C ARG A 60 -6.41 33.07 -2.88
N ASN A 61 -6.24 31.88 -3.46
CA ASN A 61 -6.32 31.66 -4.91
C ASN A 61 -7.18 30.41 -5.22
N PRO A 62 -8.52 30.55 -5.21
CA PRO A 62 -9.43 29.43 -5.40
C PRO A 62 -9.47 28.93 -6.84
N ASP A 63 -9.00 29.70 -7.83
CA ASP A 63 -9.17 29.37 -9.25
C ASP A 63 -8.51 28.04 -9.62
N LYS A 64 -7.27 27.83 -9.17
CA LYS A 64 -6.54 26.56 -9.37
C LYS A 64 -7.23 25.39 -8.68
N LEU A 65 -7.79 25.62 -7.49
CA LEU A 65 -8.55 24.62 -6.76
C LEU A 65 -9.84 24.25 -7.51
N VAL A 66 -10.57 25.24 -8.02
CA VAL A 66 -11.80 25.01 -8.81
C VAL A 66 -11.47 24.24 -10.09
N GLN A 67 -10.42 24.63 -10.82
CA GLN A 67 -9.99 23.94 -12.03
C GLN A 67 -9.62 22.49 -11.77
N ALA A 68 -8.81 22.23 -10.73
CA ALA A 68 -8.43 20.86 -10.36
C ALA A 68 -9.65 20.00 -9.98
N ASN A 69 -10.63 20.57 -9.27
CA ASN A 69 -11.86 19.87 -8.92
C ASN A 69 -12.74 19.60 -10.14
N ILE A 70 -12.91 20.57 -11.06
CA ILE A 70 -13.68 20.37 -12.30
C ILE A 70 -13.07 19.24 -13.13
N GLU A 71 -11.75 19.27 -13.34
CA GLU A 71 -11.05 18.23 -14.10
C GLU A 71 -11.21 16.85 -13.43
N PHE A 72 -11.05 16.78 -12.11
CA PHE A 72 -11.25 15.55 -11.36
C PHE A 72 -12.66 15.00 -11.51
N TRP A 73 -13.70 15.85 -11.42
CA TRP A 73 -15.08 15.45 -11.60
C TRP A 73 -15.37 14.94 -13.02
N GLN A 74 -14.85 15.64 -14.03
CA GLN A 74 -14.98 15.23 -15.43
C GLN A 74 -14.35 13.85 -15.67
N LYS A 75 -13.10 13.66 -15.21
CA LYS A 75 -12.40 12.37 -15.34
C LYS A 75 -13.05 11.27 -14.49
N SER A 76 -13.59 11.60 -13.31
CA SER A 76 -14.31 10.63 -12.47
C SER A 76 -15.59 10.14 -13.14
N MET A 77 -16.31 11.04 -13.82
CA MET A 77 -17.48 10.68 -14.60
C MET A 77 -17.10 9.82 -15.81
N GLN A 78 -16.00 10.13 -16.48
CA GLN A 78 -15.48 9.30 -17.57
C GLN A 78 -15.09 7.90 -17.07
N LEU A 79 -14.37 7.82 -15.95
CA LEU A 79 -13.96 6.56 -15.34
C LEU A 79 -15.16 5.70 -14.92
N THR A 80 -16.19 6.34 -14.36
CA THR A 80 -17.43 5.64 -13.99
C THR A 80 -18.14 5.08 -15.22
N GLN A 81 -18.24 5.85 -16.31
CA GLN A 81 -18.80 5.38 -17.58
C GLN A 81 -18.00 4.19 -18.14
N GLN A 82 -16.66 4.27 -18.14
CA GLN A 82 -15.80 3.19 -18.60
C GLN A 82 -15.92 1.93 -17.72
N ALA A 83 -16.09 2.09 -16.41
CA ALA A 83 -16.33 0.97 -15.50
C ALA A 83 -17.65 0.26 -15.83
N PHE A 84 -18.74 1.01 -16.04
CA PHE A 84 -20.03 0.44 -16.47
C PHE A 84 -19.93 -0.25 -17.82
N ALA A 85 -19.24 0.35 -18.80
CA ALA A 85 -19.02 -0.25 -20.10
C ALA A 85 -18.24 -1.57 -19.99
N SER A 86 -17.16 -1.59 -19.22
CA SER A 86 -16.33 -2.79 -18.98
C SER A 86 -17.12 -3.92 -18.31
N LEU A 87 -17.96 -3.60 -17.33
CA LEU A 87 -18.86 -4.58 -16.69
C LEU A 87 -19.92 -5.14 -17.65
N SER A 88 -20.34 -4.36 -18.64
CA SER A 88 -21.24 -4.82 -19.71
C SER A 88 -20.56 -5.64 -20.81
N GLY A 89 -19.28 -5.96 -20.65
CA GLY A 89 -18.50 -6.74 -21.62
C GLY A 89 -18.01 -5.95 -22.83
N GLN A 90 -18.11 -4.61 -22.79
CA GLN A 90 -17.51 -3.77 -23.81
C GLN A 90 -15.99 -3.77 -23.66
N LYS A 91 -15.29 -3.69 -24.80
CA LYS A 91 -13.83 -3.70 -24.83
C LYS A 91 -13.30 -2.46 -24.11
N ALA A 92 -12.20 -2.64 -23.36
CA ALA A 92 -11.52 -1.55 -22.66
C ALA A 92 -11.21 -0.39 -23.61
N GLU A 93 -11.73 0.79 -23.29
CA GLU A 93 -11.38 2.06 -23.93
C GLU A 93 -9.95 2.49 -23.54
N GLU A 94 -9.44 3.56 -24.17
CA GLU A 94 -8.21 4.19 -23.72
C GLU A 94 -8.32 4.62 -22.24
N PRO A 95 -7.23 4.48 -21.46
CA PRO A 95 -7.24 4.81 -20.04
C PRO A 95 -7.53 6.31 -19.86
N VAL A 96 -8.45 6.63 -18.93
CA VAL A 96 -8.76 8.02 -18.52
C VAL A 96 -7.51 8.78 -18.08
N ILE A 97 -6.58 8.07 -17.44
CA ILE A 97 -5.30 8.61 -17.00
C ILE A 97 -4.19 7.58 -17.16
N SER A 98 -3.05 8.03 -17.67
CA SER A 98 -1.85 7.21 -17.81
C SER A 98 -0.94 7.33 -16.59
N GLU A 99 -0.17 6.27 -16.35
CA GLU A 99 0.87 6.27 -15.33
C GLU A 99 1.92 7.36 -15.61
N PRO A 100 2.49 7.99 -14.57
CA PRO A 100 3.66 8.84 -14.72
C PRO A 100 4.80 8.06 -15.40
N ARG A 101 5.59 8.74 -16.23
CA ARG A 101 6.73 8.10 -16.90
C ARG A 101 7.66 7.45 -15.89
N GLY A 102 7.96 6.17 -16.10
CA GLY A 102 8.86 5.40 -15.26
C GLY A 102 8.20 4.76 -14.03
N ASP A 103 6.90 4.93 -13.79
CA ASP A 103 6.21 4.22 -12.74
C ASP A 103 6.16 2.71 -13.05
N ARG A 104 6.87 1.90 -12.26
CA ARG A 104 6.99 0.46 -12.45
C ARG A 104 5.93 -0.34 -11.70
N ARG A 105 5.09 0.32 -10.89
CA ARG A 105 4.12 -0.32 -9.98
C ARG A 105 3.02 -1.07 -10.72
N PHE A 106 2.64 -0.58 -11.90
CA PHE A 106 1.51 -1.09 -12.68
C PHE A 106 1.93 -1.95 -13.89
N LYS A 107 3.11 -2.58 -13.84
CA LYS A 107 3.67 -3.38 -14.95
C LYS A 107 2.97 -4.71 -15.23
N HIS A 108 2.27 -5.26 -14.24
CA HIS A 108 1.58 -6.53 -14.40
C HIS A 108 0.36 -6.38 -15.33
N ASP A 109 0.20 -7.29 -16.30
CA ASP A 109 -0.85 -7.19 -17.32
C ASP A 109 -2.26 -7.16 -16.71
N GLY A 110 -2.46 -7.86 -15.59
CA GLY A 110 -3.71 -7.81 -14.81
C GLY A 110 -4.15 -6.39 -14.38
N TRP A 111 -3.26 -5.39 -14.33
CA TRP A 111 -3.67 -4.00 -14.09
C TRP A 111 -4.41 -3.34 -15.26
N SER A 112 -4.29 -3.91 -16.46
CA SER A 112 -4.91 -3.39 -17.68
C SER A 112 -5.94 -4.35 -18.26
N GLU A 113 -5.75 -5.66 -18.09
CA GLU A 113 -6.63 -6.69 -18.65
C GLU A 113 -7.88 -6.95 -17.80
N GLU A 114 -7.76 -6.87 -16.47
CA GLU A 114 -8.86 -7.21 -15.56
C GLU A 114 -9.63 -5.94 -15.16
N PRO A 115 -10.95 -5.86 -15.44
CA PRO A 115 -11.75 -4.65 -15.20
C PRO A 115 -11.67 -4.10 -13.77
N VAL A 116 -11.64 -4.99 -12.77
CA VAL A 116 -11.59 -4.58 -11.36
C VAL A 116 -10.24 -3.94 -11.01
N PHE A 117 -9.12 -4.56 -11.41
CA PHE A 117 -7.80 -4.02 -11.13
C PHE A 117 -7.52 -2.76 -11.96
N ASN A 118 -8.02 -2.70 -13.19
CA ASN A 118 -7.96 -1.49 -14.00
C ASN A 118 -8.70 -0.33 -13.34
N LEU A 119 -9.91 -0.54 -12.83
CA LEU A 119 -10.66 0.48 -12.10
C LEU A 119 -9.93 0.96 -10.84
N ILE A 120 -9.35 0.04 -10.05
CA ILE A 120 -8.54 0.38 -8.88
C ILE A 120 -7.34 1.25 -9.28
N LYS A 121 -6.60 0.83 -10.31
CA LYS A 121 -5.45 1.58 -10.84
C LYS A 121 -5.86 2.98 -11.30
N GLN A 122 -6.86 3.09 -12.15
CA GLN A 122 -7.32 4.37 -12.71
C GLN A 122 -7.84 5.31 -11.62
N SER A 123 -8.57 4.78 -10.62
CA SER A 123 -9.04 5.56 -9.47
C SER A 123 -7.89 6.11 -8.64
N TYR A 124 -6.86 5.28 -8.39
CA TYR A 124 -5.65 5.71 -7.68
C TYR A 124 -4.88 6.77 -8.45
N LEU A 125 -4.62 6.55 -9.75
CA LEU A 125 -3.90 7.50 -10.59
C LEU A 125 -4.62 8.85 -10.67
N LEU A 126 -5.94 8.82 -10.85
CA LEU A 126 -6.76 10.03 -10.92
C LEU A 126 -6.74 10.82 -9.61
N THR A 127 -6.90 10.13 -8.48
CA THR A 127 -6.83 10.76 -7.15
C THR A 127 -5.43 11.30 -6.87
N SER A 128 -4.39 10.59 -7.30
CA SER A 128 -2.99 11.01 -7.16
C SER A 128 -2.68 12.26 -7.98
N ASP A 129 -3.13 12.30 -9.24
CA ASP A 129 -2.99 13.48 -10.11
C ASP A 129 -3.71 14.70 -9.52
N TRP A 130 -4.94 14.52 -9.04
CA TRP A 130 -5.70 15.58 -8.37
C TRP A 130 -4.98 16.09 -7.11
N ALA A 131 -4.53 15.19 -6.23
CA ALA A 131 -3.80 15.56 -5.01
C ALA A 131 -2.50 16.30 -5.34
N ARG A 132 -1.76 15.86 -6.37
CA ARG A 132 -0.54 16.54 -6.86
C ARG A 132 -0.83 17.93 -7.38
N LYS A 133 -1.91 18.13 -8.13
CA LYS A 133 -2.33 19.45 -8.62
C LYS A 133 -2.67 20.41 -7.48
N LEU A 134 -3.34 19.90 -6.45
CA LEU A 134 -3.62 20.69 -5.25
C LEU A 134 -2.33 21.02 -4.47
N ALA A 135 -1.43 20.05 -4.30
CA ALA A 135 -0.15 20.27 -3.63
C ALA A 135 0.81 21.18 -4.42
N ALA A 136 0.69 21.20 -5.75
CA ALA A 136 1.42 22.12 -6.61
C ALA A 136 0.91 23.57 -6.50
N ASN A 137 -0.32 23.77 -6.03
CA ASN A 137 -0.84 25.09 -5.72
C ASN A 137 -0.22 25.59 -4.41
N ALA A 138 0.86 26.35 -4.53
CA ALA A 138 1.62 26.91 -3.41
C ALA A 138 1.71 28.44 -3.45
N ASP A 139 0.80 29.10 -4.20
CA ASP A 139 0.81 30.55 -4.31
C ASP A 139 0.65 31.19 -2.92
N GLY A 140 1.63 32.00 -2.51
CA GLY A 140 1.65 32.65 -1.20
C GLY A 140 2.27 31.86 -0.06
N LEU A 141 2.82 30.67 -0.33
CA LEU A 141 3.75 29.96 0.57
C LEU A 141 5.20 30.35 0.25
N ASP A 142 6.09 30.24 1.24
CA ASP A 142 7.52 30.24 0.99
C ASP A 142 7.95 28.92 0.31
N ASP A 143 9.05 28.96 -0.44
CA ASP A 143 9.54 27.84 -1.24
C ASP A 143 9.74 26.56 -0.42
N ARG A 144 10.24 26.69 0.82
CA ARG A 144 10.50 25.54 1.69
C ARG A 144 9.20 24.88 2.15
N THR A 145 8.19 25.67 2.50
CA THR A 145 6.87 25.15 2.86
C THR A 145 6.19 24.50 1.67
N ALA A 146 6.27 25.11 0.48
CA ALA A 146 5.75 24.56 -0.77
C ALA A 146 6.38 23.19 -1.12
N GLU A 147 7.70 23.05 -1.01
CA GLU A 147 8.41 21.79 -1.21
C GLU A 147 7.98 20.72 -0.21
N ARG A 148 7.81 21.10 1.07
CA ARG A 148 7.36 20.17 2.12
C ARG A 148 5.96 19.65 1.84
N VAL A 149 5.02 20.49 1.41
CA VAL A 149 3.67 20.06 1.02
C VAL A 149 3.77 18.99 -0.06
N LYS A 150 4.48 19.29 -1.16
CA LYS A 150 4.68 18.33 -2.27
C LYS A 150 5.29 17.02 -1.80
N PHE A 151 6.35 17.09 -1.00
CA PHE A 151 7.04 15.92 -0.48
C PHE A 151 6.12 15.02 0.35
N PHE A 152 5.40 15.59 1.33
CA PHE A 152 4.52 14.81 2.19
C PHE A 152 3.26 14.32 1.46
N THR A 153 2.78 15.05 0.45
CA THR A 153 1.74 14.54 -0.46
C THR A 153 2.22 13.31 -1.23
N GLU A 154 3.41 13.33 -1.83
CA GLU A 154 3.94 12.14 -2.52
C GLU A 154 4.12 10.97 -1.56
N ARG A 155 4.64 11.19 -0.35
CA ARG A 155 4.76 10.13 0.68
C ARG A 155 3.41 9.52 1.06
N ALA A 156 2.37 10.35 1.20
CA ALA A 156 1.02 9.86 1.47
C ALA A 156 0.43 9.09 0.28
N LEU A 157 0.65 9.56 -0.95
CA LEU A 157 0.19 8.85 -2.15
C LEU A 157 0.94 7.54 -2.37
N ASP A 158 2.23 7.48 -2.06
CA ASP A 158 3.03 6.28 -2.13
C ASP A 158 2.57 5.23 -1.13
N SER A 159 2.22 5.63 0.11
CA SER A 159 1.74 4.71 1.14
C SER A 159 0.35 4.16 0.85
N LEU A 160 -0.51 4.97 0.24
CA LEU A 160 -1.86 4.59 -0.18
C LEU A 160 -1.91 3.81 -1.51
N SER A 161 -0.76 3.58 -2.15
CA SER A 161 -0.71 2.85 -3.42
C SER A 161 -1.37 1.46 -3.31
N PRO A 162 -2.24 1.08 -4.26
CA PRO A 162 -2.90 -0.24 -4.24
C PRO A 162 -1.91 -1.40 -4.41
N THR A 163 -0.68 -1.13 -4.88
CA THR A 163 0.38 -2.14 -4.93
C THR A 163 0.85 -2.60 -3.55
N ASN A 164 0.62 -1.80 -2.51
CA ASN A 164 1.07 -2.08 -1.14
C ASN A 164 0.19 -3.10 -0.43
N PHE A 165 -1.00 -3.40 -0.95
CA PHE A 165 -1.94 -4.31 -0.33
C PHE A 165 -2.11 -5.57 -1.18
N ALA A 166 -1.88 -6.74 -0.57
CA ALA A 166 -1.94 -8.03 -1.25
C ALA A 166 -3.28 -8.28 -1.97
N MET A 167 -4.39 -7.83 -1.37
CA MET A 167 -5.76 -8.03 -1.89
C MET A 167 -6.10 -7.14 -3.09
N THR A 168 -5.30 -6.12 -3.38
CA THR A 168 -5.51 -5.23 -4.53
C THR A 168 -4.43 -5.36 -5.58
N ASN A 169 -3.48 -6.28 -5.40
CA ASN A 169 -2.34 -6.47 -6.29
C ASN A 169 -2.52 -7.76 -7.13
N PRO A 170 -2.72 -7.66 -8.45
CA PRO A 170 -2.97 -8.82 -9.31
C PRO A 170 -1.80 -9.81 -9.31
N ALA A 171 -0.56 -9.33 -9.28
CA ALA A 171 0.63 -10.19 -9.25
C ALA A 171 0.68 -11.04 -7.96
N VAL A 172 0.25 -10.47 -6.83
CA VAL A 172 0.20 -11.17 -5.55
C VAL A 172 -0.93 -12.20 -5.54
N ILE A 173 -2.10 -11.83 -6.02
CA ILE A 173 -3.27 -12.73 -6.09
C ILE A 173 -2.99 -13.91 -7.02
N GLU A 174 -2.40 -13.66 -8.19
CA GLU A 174 -1.96 -14.71 -9.10
C GLU A 174 -0.95 -15.64 -8.40
N LYS A 175 0.05 -15.08 -7.72
CA LYS A 175 1.05 -15.89 -7.02
C LYS A 175 0.48 -16.73 -5.88
N ILE A 176 -0.50 -16.20 -5.16
CA ILE A 176 -1.23 -16.94 -4.12
C ILE A 176 -1.97 -18.12 -4.76
N ARG A 177 -2.63 -17.91 -5.91
CA ARG A 177 -3.34 -18.97 -6.63
C ARG A 177 -2.38 -20.06 -7.11
N GLU A 178 -1.27 -19.68 -7.74
CA GLU A 178 -0.24 -20.61 -8.23
C GLU A 178 0.33 -21.49 -7.12
N THR A 179 0.67 -20.87 -5.99
CA THR A 179 1.36 -21.53 -4.88
C THR A 179 0.41 -22.08 -3.83
N LYS A 180 -0.91 -21.95 -4.04
CA LYS A 180 -1.95 -22.26 -3.04
C LYS A 180 -1.66 -21.60 -1.68
N GLY A 181 -1.12 -20.38 -1.70
CA GLY A 181 -0.75 -19.60 -0.52
C GLY A 181 0.60 -19.97 0.12
N ALA A 182 1.36 -20.93 -0.43
CA ALA A 182 2.67 -21.29 0.11
C ALA A 182 3.65 -20.10 0.09
N ASN A 183 3.53 -19.17 -0.86
CA ASN A 183 4.35 -17.95 -0.90
C ASN A 183 4.18 -17.08 0.36
N LEU A 184 2.95 -17.00 0.90
CA LEU A 184 2.67 -16.21 2.11
C LEU A 184 3.29 -16.85 3.35
N VAL A 185 3.22 -18.19 3.45
CA VAL A 185 3.82 -18.94 4.57
C VAL A 185 5.33 -18.77 4.58
N HIS A 186 5.99 -18.87 3.42
CA HIS A 186 7.42 -18.62 3.31
C HIS A 186 7.78 -17.17 3.64
N GLY A 187 7.00 -16.20 3.16
CA GLY A 187 7.21 -14.79 3.49
C GLY A 187 7.09 -14.50 5.00
N LEU A 188 6.09 -15.08 5.66
CA LEU A 188 5.93 -14.96 7.12
C LEU A 188 7.09 -15.60 7.87
N LYS A 189 7.53 -16.79 7.44
CA LYS A 189 8.69 -17.45 8.02
C LYS A 189 9.95 -16.59 7.92
N ASN A 190 10.22 -16.03 6.73
CA ASN A 190 11.35 -15.13 6.52
C ASN A 190 11.26 -13.88 7.42
N MET A 191 10.06 -13.30 7.56
CA MET A 191 9.84 -12.13 8.41
C MET A 191 10.09 -12.42 9.89
N LEU A 192 9.65 -13.60 10.37
CA LEU A 192 9.90 -14.03 11.75
C LEU A 192 11.39 -14.28 11.99
N GLU A 193 12.08 -14.95 11.07
CA GLU A 193 13.53 -15.13 11.13
C GLU A 193 14.29 -13.79 11.17
N ASP A 194 13.91 -12.83 10.31
CA ASP A 194 14.53 -11.50 10.27
C ASP A 194 14.31 -10.72 11.58
N LEU A 195 13.18 -10.93 12.26
CA LEU A 195 12.89 -10.33 13.56
C LEU A 195 13.69 -10.97 14.69
N GLU A 196 13.88 -12.28 14.62
CA GLU A 196 14.69 -13.04 15.57
C GLU A 196 16.16 -12.63 15.49
N GLU A 197 16.72 -12.58 14.28
CA GLU A 197 18.09 -12.13 14.04
C GLU A 197 18.30 -10.67 14.43
N GLY A 198 17.29 -9.82 14.22
CA GLY A 198 17.32 -8.41 14.56
C GLY A 198 16.95 -8.06 16.01
N LYS A 199 16.77 -9.06 16.90
CA LYS A 199 16.43 -8.88 18.32
C LYS A 199 15.20 -7.99 18.55
N GLY A 200 14.15 -8.18 17.74
CA GLY A 200 12.91 -7.39 17.81
C GLY A 200 12.87 -6.18 16.88
N MET A 201 13.94 -5.89 16.14
CA MET A 201 13.91 -4.96 15.00
C MET A 201 13.96 -5.78 13.69
N LEU A 202 13.18 -5.39 12.68
CA LEU A 202 13.26 -6.02 11.36
C LEU A 202 14.64 -5.78 10.74
N ARG A 203 15.49 -6.81 10.73
CA ARG A 203 16.78 -6.75 10.04
C ARG A 203 16.63 -7.35 8.64
N ILE A 204 16.35 -6.49 7.66
CA ILE A 204 16.17 -6.90 6.27
C ILE A 204 17.49 -7.51 5.76
N ARG A 205 17.47 -8.80 5.42
CA ARG A 205 18.60 -9.46 4.76
C ARG A 205 18.70 -8.94 3.32
N MET A 206 19.83 -8.33 2.96
CA MET A 206 20.11 -8.02 1.55
C MET A 206 20.28 -9.33 0.80
N THR A 207 19.39 -9.60 -0.15
CA THR A 207 19.60 -10.66 -1.14
C THR A 207 20.49 -10.05 -2.23
N ASP A 208 21.79 -10.28 -2.13
CA ASP A 208 22.70 -10.07 -3.27
C ASP A 208 22.38 -11.14 -4.33
N THR A 209 21.61 -10.77 -5.35
CA THR A 209 21.59 -11.42 -6.67
C THR A 209 21.18 -10.44 -7.74
#